data_AF-X1W2I4-F1
#
_entry.id   AF-X1W2I4-F1
#
_cell.length_a   1.000
_cell.length_b   1.000
_cell.length_c   1.000
_cell.angle_alpha   90.00
_cell.angle_beta   90.00
_cell.angle_gamma   90.00
#
_symmetry.space_group_name_H-M   'P 1'
#
loop_
_entity.id
_entity.type
_entity.pdbx_description
1 polymer ?
#
loop_
_entity_poly.entity_id
_entity_poly.type
_entity_poly.pdbx_seq_one_letter_code
_entity_poly.pdbx_strand_id
1 'polypeptide(L)' 'KTSRLMIIEEDTRRNGWGAEVAAQIAEDAIYYLDTPIKRVATYDVPIPFAPVMENFVVPSAQRIVEEARKLMNS' A
#
# COMPACT_ATOMS: atom_id res chain seq x y z
N LYS A 1 13.85 9.45 -11.37
CA LYS A 1 13.88 8.06 -10.85
C LYS A 1 13.89 8.15 -9.32
N THR A 2 13.04 7.41 -8.60
CA THR A 2 12.80 7.60 -7.15
C THR A 2 13.40 6.52 -6.25
N SER A 3 13.81 5.38 -6.82
CA SER A 3 14.33 4.19 -6.12
C SER A 3 13.45 3.69 -4.96
N ARG A 4 12.16 4.02 -4.96
CA ARG A 4 11.19 3.69 -3.91
C ARG A 4 9.85 3.41 -4.55
N LEU A 5 9.12 2.42 -4.02
CA LEU A 5 7.81 2.02 -4.52
C LEU A 5 6.79 1.94 -3.38
N MET A 6 5.65 2.59 -3.58
CA MET A 6 4.44 2.41 -2.79
C MET A 6 3.28 2.03 -3.72
N ILE A 7 2.54 1.00 -3.33
CA ILE A 7 1.33 0.55 -4.03
C ILE A 7 0.13 0.86 -3.14
N ILE A 8 -0.92 1.43 -3.74
CA ILE A 8 -2.14 1.82 -3.05
C ILE A 8 -3.31 1.10 -3.73
N GLU A 9 -4.16 0.43 -2.94
CA GLU A 9 -5.33 -0.31 -3.43
C GLU A 9 -6.50 -0.23 -2.43
N GLU A 10 -7.75 -0.22 -2.91
CA GLU A 10 -8.94 -0.25 -2.03
C GLU A 10 -9.38 -1.68 -1.65
N ASP A 11 -8.83 -2.70 -2.30
CA ASP A 11 -9.05 -4.09 -1.90
C ASP A 11 -8.36 -4.40 -0.57
N THR A 12 -8.71 -5.55 0.03
CA THR A 12 -8.03 -6.04 1.23
C THR A 12 -6.55 -6.30 0.94
N ARG A 13 -5.70 -5.97 1.90
CA ARG A 13 -4.25 -6.15 1.79
C ARG A 13 -3.86 -7.59 1.45
N ARG A 14 -4.56 -8.57 2.01
CA ARG A 14 -4.37 -9.99 1.74
C ARG A 14 -5.01 -10.35 0.40
N ASN A 15 -4.25 -11.02 -0.46
CA ASN A 15 -4.67 -11.47 -1.79
C ASN A 15 -5.18 -10.34 -2.73
N GLY A 16 -4.95 -9.07 -2.39
CA GLY A 16 -5.20 -7.93 -3.29
C GLY A 16 -4.22 -7.89 -4.46
N TRP A 17 -4.59 -7.22 -5.54
CA TRP A 17 -3.81 -7.12 -6.77
C TRP A 17 -2.46 -6.41 -6.54
N GLY A 18 -2.36 -5.55 -5.53
CA GLY A 18 -1.12 -4.90 -5.15
C GLY A 18 -0.05 -5.90 -4.67
N ALA A 19 -0.44 -7.10 -4.26
CA ALA A 19 0.50 -8.18 -3.95
C ALA A 19 1.17 -8.74 -5.22
N GLU A 20 0.43 -8.88 -6.32
CA GLU A 20 0.95 -9.35 -7.62
C GLU A 20 1.96 -8.34 -8.19
N VAL A 21 1.60 -7.06 -8.18
CA VAL A 21 2.51 -5.99 -8.63
C VAL A 21 3.77 -5.95 -7.77
N ALA A 22 3.64 -6.12 -6.46
CA ALA A 22 4.81 -6.19 -5.57
C ALA A 22 5.70 -7.40 -5.87
N ALA A 23 5.12 -8.55 -6.20
CA ALA A 23 5.86 -9.76 -6.54
C ALA A 23 6.64 -9.58 -7.86
N GLN A 24 6.00 -9.09 -8.92
CA GLN A 24 6.66 -8.82 -10.21
C GLN A 24 7.83 -7.85 -10.06
N ILE A 25 7.66 -6.75 -9.31
CA ILE A 25 8.75 -5.80 -9.06
C ILE A 25 9.86 -6.42 -8.21
N ALA A 26 9.52 -7.29 -7.26
CA ALA A 26 10.52 -7.99 -6.47
C ALA A 26 11.33 -9.01 -7.31
N GLU A 27 10.71 -9.63 -8.31
CA GLU A 27 11.38 -10.55 -9.24
C GLU A 27 12.30 -9.81 -10.22
N ASP A 28 11.78 -8.75 -10.85
CA ASP A 28 12.46 -8.13 -12.00
C ASP A 28 13.30 -6.90 -11.65
N ALA A 29 13.01 -6.24 -10.53
CA ALA A 29 13.49 -4.88 -10.27
C ALA A 29 13.87 -4.57 -8.82
N ILE A 30 14.00 -5.57 -7.94
CA ILE A 30 14.31 -5.35 -6.52
C ILE A 30 15.62 -4.56 -6.31
N TYR A 31 16.63 -4.77 -7.16
CA TYR A 31 17.92 -4.08 -7.08
C TYR A 31 17.88 -2.60 -7.48
N TYR A 32 16.75 -2.11 -7.99
CA TYR A 32 16.54 -0.68 -8.24
C TYR A 32 15.90 0.05 -7.06
N LEU A 33 15.55 -0.67 -5.98
CA LEU A 33 14.89 -0.10 -4.81
C LEU A 33 15.88 0.05 -3.65
N ASP A 34 15.91 1.24 -3.06
CA ASP A 34 16.70 1.54 -1.86
C ASP A 34 15.97 1.09 -0.59
N THR A 35 14.65 0.88 -0.67
CA THR A 35 13.79 0.50 0.45
C THR A 35 12.81 -0.62 0.05
N PRO A 36 12.29 -1.40 1.01
CA PRO A 36 11.27 -2.40 0.73
C PRO A 36 10.01 -1.81 0.08
N ILE A 37 9.37 -2.60 -0.79
CA ILE A 37 8.08 -2.23 -1.40
C ILE A 37 7.03 -2.05 -0.30
N LYS A 38 6.40 -0.88 -0.27
CA LYS A 38 5.33 -0.57 0.68
C LYS A 38 3.96 -0.76 0.02
N ARG A 39 3.02 -1.39 0.73
CA ARG A 39 1.62 -1.49 0.31
C ARG A 39 0.70 -0.81 1.31
N VAL A 40 -0.20 0.05 0.82
CA VAL A 40 -1.27 0.69 1.58
C VAL A 40 -2.59 0.20 1.00
N ALA A 41 -3.30 -0.59 1.78
CA ALA A 41 -4.53 -1.24 1.34
C ALA A 41 -5.61 -1.16 2.42
N THR A 42 -6.84 -1.51 2.05
CA THR A 42 -7.92 -1.69 3.02
C THR A 42 -7.53 -2.77 4.04
N TYR A 43 -7.93 -2.56 5.30
CA TYR A 43 -7.67 -3.55 6.34
C TYR A 43 -8.36 -4.89 6.01
N ASP A 44 -7.77 -6.00 6.47
CA ASP A 44 -8.27 -7.36 6.21
C ASP A 44 -9.51 -7.68 7.06
N VAL A 45 -10.59 -6.92 6.83
CA VAL A 45 -11.88 -7.02 7.52
C VAL A 45 -13.01 -6.84 6.52
N PRO A 46 -14.21 -7.40 6.77
CA PRO A 46 -15.39 -7.07 5.98
C PRO A 46 -15.67 -5.57 6.01
N ILE A 47 -16.07 -4.99 4.88
CA ILE A 47 -16.39 -3.55 4.79
C ILE A 47 -17.54 -3.22 5.73
N PRO A 48 -17.34 -2.35 6.72
CA PRO A 48 -18.40 -1.94 7.64
C PRO A 48 -19.44 -1.07 6.93
N PHE A 49 -20.71 -1.21 7.32
CA PHE A 49 -21.79 -0.37 6.78
C PHE A 49 -21.76 1.08 7.28
N ALA A 50 -21.28 1.30 8.51
CA ALA A 50 -21.24 2.65 9.09
C ALA A 50 -20.18 3.50 8.34
N PRO A 51 -20.53 4.67 7.78
CA PRO A 51 -19.60 5.46 6.95
C PRO A 51 -18.29 5.82 7.65
N VAL A 52 -18.35 6.08 8.97
CA VAL A 52 -17.15 6.37 9.78
C VAL A 52 -16.20 5.17 9.81
N MET A 53 -16.74 3.96 9.86
CA MET A 53 -15.98 2.72 9.90
C MET A 53 -15.52 2.27 8.51
N GLU A 54 -16.32 2.48 7.47
CA GLU A 54 -15.92 2.29 6.06
C GLU A 54 -14.70 3.17 5.73
N ASN A 55 -14.80 4.47 5.99
CA ASN A 55 -13.70 5.43 5.79
C ASN A 55 -12.46 5.11 6.64
N PHE A 56 -12.62 4.42 7.77
CA PHE A 56 -11.52 4.02 8.62
C PHE A 56 -10.73 2.83 8.05
N VAL A 57 -11.42 1.89 7.37
CA VAL A 57 -10.76 0.70 6.82
C VAL A 57 -10.13 0.98 5.46
N VAL A 58 -10.77 1.81 4.63
CA VAL A 58 -10.29 2.19 3.29
C VAL A 58 -9.12 3.18 3.38
N PRO A 59 -8.09 3.09 2.50
CA PRO A 59 -7.00 4.06 2.47
C PRO A 59 -7.47 5.51 2.29
N SER A 60 -7.24 6.35 3.29
CA SER A 60 -7.48 7.79 3.18
C SER A 60 -6.26 8.53 2.61
N ALA A 61 -6.49 9.71 2.03
CA ALA A 61 -5.41 10.59 1.58
C ALA A 61 -4.39 10.91 2.69
N GLN A 62 -4.88 11.10 3.92
CA GLN A 62 -4.02 11.33 5.08
C GLN A 62 -3.10 10.12 5.34
N ARG A 63 -3.66 8.91 5.40
CA ARG A 63 -2.89 7.67 5.58
C ARG A 63 -1.87 7.47 4.46
N ILE A 64 -2.24 7.77 3.21
CA ILE A 64 -1.34 7.68 2.05
C ILE A 64 -0.15 8.64 2.22
N VAL A 65 -0.40 9.91 2.55
CA VAL A 65 0.66 10.92 2.73
C VAL A 65 1.58 10.56 3.90
N GLU A 66 1.03 10.08 5.01
CA GLU A 66 1.81 9.66 6.17
C GLU A 66 2.73 8.48 5.84
N GLU A 67 2.23 7.45 5.16
CA GLU A 67 3.05 6.32 4.74
C GLU A 67 4.09 6.73 3.69
N ALA A 68 3.75 7.63 2.76
CA ALA A 68 4.70 8.15 1.77
C ALA A 68 5.87 8.88 2.43
N ARG A 69 5.60 9.70 3.45
CA ARG A 69 6.64 10.36 4.26
C ARG A 69 7.51 9.35 4.99
N LYS A 70 6.93 8.31 5.59
CA LYS A 70 7.70 7.22 6.22
C LYS A 70 8.63 6.55 5.22
N LEU A 71 8.14 6.24 4.01
CA LEU A 71 8.92 5.62 2.95
C LEU A 71 10.07 6.49 2.45
N MET A 72 9.90 7.81 2.40
CA MET A 72 10.97 8.74 2.02
C MET A 72 12.09 8.81 3.06
N ASN A 73 11.76 8.60 4.34
CA ASN A 73 12.68 8.71 5.48
C ASN A 73 13.23 7.35 5.96
N SER A 74 12.90 6.26 5.26
CA SER A 74 13.39 4.90 5.56
C SER A 74 14.78 4.67 4.98
#